data_AF-A0A2D6ZRA6-F1
#
_entry.id   AF-A0A2D6ZRA6-F1
#
_cell.length_a   1.000
_cell.length_b   1.000
_cell.length_c   1.000
_cell.angle_alpha   90.00
_cell.angle_beta   90.00
_cell.angle_gamma   90.00
#
_symmetry.space_group_name_H-M   'P 1'
#
loop_
_entity.id
_entity.type
_entity.pdbx_description
1 polymer ?
#
loop_
_entity_poly.entity_id
_entity_poly.type
_entity_poly.pdbx_seq_one_letter_code
_entity_poly.pdbx_strand_id
1 'polypeptide(L)'
;DWKQFTSKIIMKNQSPVLPIFFEGQNSELFHVADKIGQVFRYSLMIYELKRRMGKKIDVHIGQRIPFETIKEIGNLIEITKFLRDSTYRLDPSNKNSILN
;
A
#
# COMPACT_ATOMS: atom_id res chain seq x y z
N ASP A 1 9.35 -4.48 -4.67
CA ASP A 1 9.77 -3.75 -3.46
C ASP A 1 9.18 -2.35 -3.39
N TRP A 2 9.00 -1.82 -2.17
CA TRP A 2 8.61 -0.43 -1.95
C TRP A 2 9.79 0.51 -2.22
N LYS A 3 9.53 1.68 -2.82
CA LYS A 3 10.57 2.69 -3.09
C LYS A 3 10.92 3.44 -1.80
N GLN A 4 12.20 3.74 -1.60
CA GLN A 4 12.71 4.46 -0.42
C GLN A 4 12.36 5.96 -0.38
N PHE A 5 11.68 6.48 -1.40
CA PHE A 5 11.35 7.90 -1.51
C PHE A 5 10.54 8.40 -0.30
N THR A 6 9.57 7.60 0.14
CA THR A 6 8.73 7.91 1.31
C THR A 6 9.58 8.06 2.57
N SER A 7 10.48 7.10 2.82
CA SER A 7 11.40 7.10 3.96
C SER A 7 12.32 8.32 3.96
N LYS A 8 12.80 8.75 2.78
CA LYS A 8 13.61 9.98 2.65
C LYS A 8 12.82 11.24 3.02
N ILE A 9 11.56 11.34 2.61
CA ILE A 9 10.70 12.49 2.96
C ILE A 9 10.47 12.55 4.47
N ILE A 10 10.18 11.40 5.09
CA ILE A 10 9.94 11.30 6.53
C ILE A 10 11.17 11.75 7.31
N MET A 11 12.36 11.29 6.92
CA MET A 11 13.61 11.68 7.56
C MET A 11 13.93 13.17 7.37
N LYS A 12 13.60 13.74 6.20
CA LYS A 12 13.84 15.16 5.91
C LYS A 12 12.89 16.08 6.69
N ASN A 13 11.61 15.71 6.77
CA ASN A 13 10.56 16.57 7.33
C ASN A 13 10.20 16.21 8.78
N GLN A 14 10.87 15.22 9.38
CA GLN A 14 10.64 14.75 10.75
C GLN A 14 9.16 14.51 11.05
N SER A 15 8.44 13.98 10.06
CA SER A 15 6.98 13.91 10.07
C SER A 15 6.50 12.54 10.58
N PRO A 16 5.47 12.51 11.44
CA PRO A 16 4.84 11.26 11.84
C PRO A 16 4.03 10.65 10.68
N VAL A 17 3.86 9.34 10.70
CA VAL A 17 3.27 8.58 9.59
C VAL A 17 2.00 7.87 10.03
N LEU A 18 0.97 7.87 9.18
CA LEU A 18 -0.25 7.09 9.40
C LEU A 18 -0.33 5.97 8.36
N PRO A 19 -0.17 4.68 8.74
CA PRO A 19 -0.34 3.57 7.82
C PRO A 19 -1.82 3.39 7.49
N ILE A 20 -2.12 3.23 6.20
CA ILE A 20 -3.47 3.03 5.67
C ILE A 20 -3.41 1.85 4.70
N PHE A 21 -4.21 0.83 4.95
CA PHE A 21 -4.37 -0.31 4.08
C PHE A 21 -5.73 -0.25 3.38
N PHE A 22 -5.71 -0.40 2.06
CA PHE A 22 -6.91 -0.43 1.24
C PHE A 22 -7.22 -1.89 0.90
N GLU A 23 -8.41 -2.34 1.26
CA GLU A 23 -8.86 -3.69 0.96
C GLU A 23 -9.27 -3.81 -0.51
N GLY A 24 -8.85 -4.92 -1.13
CA GLY A 24 -9.17 -5.25 -2.51
C GLY A 24 -7.94 -5.60 -3.34
N GLN A 25 -8.15 -6.46 -4.32
CA GLN A 25 -7.14 -6.82 -5.31
C GLN A 25 -7.50 -6.20 -6.67
N ASN A 26 -6.50 -5.93 -7.50
CA ASN A 26 -6.71 -5.59 -8.90
C ASN A 26 -7.39 -6.78 -9.61
N SER A 27 -8.34 -6.51 -10.50
CA SER A 27 -9.07 -7.55 -11.23
C SER A 27 -8.11 -8.41 -12.08
N GLU A 28 -8.32 -9.72 -12.18
CA GLU A 28 -7.48 -10.66 -12.95
C GLU A 28 -7.23 -10.24 -14.41
N LEU A 29 -8.19 -9.51 -14.99
CA LEU A 29 -8.10 -8.91 -16.33
C LEU A 29 -6.88 -7.98 -16.49
N PHE A 30 -6.41 -7.31 -15.43
CA PHE A 30 -5.21 -6.47 -15.49
C PHE A 30 -3.94 -7.27 -15.77
N HIS A 31 -3.85 -8.50 -15.24
CA HIS A 31 -2.69 -9.36 -15.45
C HIS A 31 -2.64 -9.92 -16.89
N VAL A 32 -3.80 -10.05 -17.53
CA VAL A 32 -3.91 -10.50 -18.94
C VAL A 32 -3.64 -9.36 -19.91
N ALA A 33 -4.15 -8.15 -19.64
CA ALA A 33 -3.99 -6.99 -20.52
C ALA A 33 -2.53 -6.54 -20.69
N ASP A 34 -1.66 -6.86 -19.72
CA ASP A 34 -0.23 -6.53 -19.79
C ASP A 34 0.50 -7.28 -20.94
N LYS A 35 -0.08 -8.39 -21.43
CA LYS A 35 0.50 -9.20 -22.53
C LYS A 35 0.02 -8.78 -23.93
N ILE A 36 -1.04 -7.95 -24.03
CA ILE A 36 -1.70 -7.62 -25.31
C ILE A 36 -1.15 -6.33 -25.91
N GLY A 37 -0.68 -5.40 -25.07
CA GLY A 37 -0.06 -4.14 -25.50
C GLY A 37 -0.50 -2.95 -24.65
N GLN A 38 0.30 -1.88 -24.67
CA GLN A 38 0.14 -0.73 -23.78
C GLN A 38 -1.21 -0.01 -23.94
N VAL A 39 -1.70 0.16 -25.17
CA VAL A 39 -2.99 0.81 -25.45
C VAL A 39 -4.15 0.01 -24.84
N PHE A 40 -4.11 -1.32 -24.98
CA PHE A 40 -5.15 -2.20 -24.45
C PHE A 40 -5.15 -2.21 -22.91
N ARG A 41 -3.96 -2.18 -22.31
CA ARG A 41 -3.77 -2.02 -20.86
C ARG A 41 -4.41 -0.72 -20.35
N TYR A 42 -4.18 0.40 -21.01
CA TYR A 42 -4.79 1.68 -20.62
C TYR A 42 -6.32 1.68 -20.77
N SER A 43 -6.83 1.17 -21.89
CA SER A 43 -8.29 1.06 -22.11
C SER A 43 -8.97 0.18 -21.06
N LEU A 44 -8.36 -0.97 -20.72
CA LEU A 44 -8.88 -1.88 -19.71
C LEU A 44 -8.80 -1.27 -18.30
N MET A 45 -7.75 -0.51 -17.99
CA MET A 45 -7.63 0.24 -16.75
C MET A 45 -8.76 1.26 -16.61
N ILE A 46 -9.06 2.03 -17.67
CA ILE A 46 -10.16 3.00 -17.66
C ILE A 46 -11.51 2.30 -17.51
N TYR A 47 -11.70 1.15 -18.18
CA TYR A 47 -12.91 0.34 -18.06
C TYR A 47 -13.12 -0.20 -16.64
N GLU A 48 -12.09 -0.80 -16.03
CA GLU A 48 -12.15 -1.30 -14.66
C GLU A 48 -12.34 -0.16 -13.65
N LEU A 49 -11.71 1.00 -13.87
CA LEU A 49 -11.92 2.19 -13.05
C LEU A 49 -13.38 2.64 -13.12
N LYS A 50 -13.96 2.72 -14.32
CA LYS A 50 -15.40 3.02 -14.51
C LYS A 50 -16.30 1.97 -13.84
N ARG A 51 -15.94 0.69 -13.92
CA ARG A 51 -16.69 -0.43 -13.34
C ARG A 51 -16.64 -0.45 -11.81
N ARG A 52 -15.53 -0.02 -11.21
CA ARG A 52 -15.37 0.08 -9.75
C ARG A 52 -15.77 1.45 -9.20
N MET A 53 -16.03 2.43 -10.06
CA MET A 53 -16.53 3.74 -9.68
C MET A 53 -17.90 3.59 -8.97
N GLY A 54 -18.00 4.11 -7.75
CA GLY A 54 -19.22 4.03 -6.93
C GLY A 54 -19.33 2.78 -6.05
N LYS A 55 -18.35 1.87 -6.07
CA LYS A 55 -18.29 0.76 -5.11
C LYS A 55 -17.63 1.22 -3.80
N LYS A 56 -18.06 0.63 -2.69
CA LYS A 56 -17.40 0.83 -1.38
C LYS A 56 -16.02 0.17 -1.41
N ILE A 57 -15.02 0.89 -0.93
CA ILE A 57 -13.67 0.38 -0.70
C ILE A 57 -13.49 0.37 0.81
N ASP A 58 -13.22 -0.80 1.38
CA ASP A 58 -12.94 -0.92 2.80
C ASP A 58 -11.50 -0.46 3.07
N VAL A 59 -11.35 0.43 4.04
CA VAL A 59 -10.07 1.06 4.37
C VAL A 59 -9.77 0.82 5.84
N HIS A 60 -8.60 0.23 6.10
CA HIS A 60 -8.12 -0.10 7.43
C HIS A 60 -7.06 0.93 7.80
N ILE A 61 -7.38 1.78 8.77
CA ILE A 61 -6.49 2.85 9.24
C ILE A 61 -5.78 2.36 10.50
N GLY A 62 -4.46 2.43 10.50
CA GLY A 62 -3.64 2.04 11.65
C GLY A 62 -3.40 3.17 12.63
N GLN A 63 -2.52 2.91 13.60
CA GLN A 63 -2.10 3.94 14.56
C GLN A 63 -1.04 4.85 13.97
N ARG A 64 -1.07 6.13 14.37
CA ARG A 64 -0.04 7.10 14.01
C ARG A 64 1.30 6.68 14.60
N ILE A 65 2.31 6.53 13.76
CA ILE A 65 3.69 6.21 14.13
C ILE A 65 4.42 7.55 14.38
N PRO A 66 4.90 7.80 15.61
CA PRO A 66 5.71 8.97 15.93
C PRO A 66 7.04 8.95 15.16
N PHE A 67 7.60 10.13 14.89
CA PHE A 67 8.87 10.22 14.17
C PHE A 67 10.04 9.64 14.98
N GLU A 68 9.96 9.72 16.30
CA GLU A 68 10.96 9.22 17.25
C GLU A 68 11.22 7.73 17.04
N THR A 69 10.15 6.94 16.91
CA THR A 69 10.23 5.50 16.62
C THR A 69 10.86 5.21 15.26
N ILE A 70 10.63 6.07 14.27
CA ILE A 70 11.21 5.91 12.92
C ILE A 70 12.69 6.28 12.93
N LYS A 71 13.05 7.31 13.69
CA LYS A 71 14.44 7.78 13.85
C LYS A 71 15.33 6.72 14.50
N GLU A 72 14.80 5.94 15.44
CA GLU A 72 15.53 4.84 16.10
C GLU A 72 15.95 3.72 15.14
N ILE A 73 15.21 3.51 14.05
CA ILE A 73 15.52 2.47 13.03
C ILE A 73 16.76 2.88 12.20
N GLY A 74 16.91 4.17 11.90
CA GLY A 74 18.06 4.73 11.18
C GLY A 74 18.12 4.42 9.68
N ASN A 75 18.20 3.15 9.27
CA ASN A 75 18.44 2.78 7.88
C ASN A 75 17.18 2.98 7.00
N LEU A 76 17.31 3.67 5.87
CA LEU A 76 16.21 3.93 4.93
C LEU A 76 15.55 2.64 4.39
N ILE A 77 16.31 1.57 4.19
CA ILE A 77 15.78 0.28 3.75
C ILE A 77 14.87 -0.30 4.84
N GLU A 78 15.34 -0.27 6.08
CA GLU A 78 14.63 -0.81 7.24
C GLU A 78 13.40 0.01 7.59
N ILE A 79 13.48 1.35 7.50
CA ILE A 79 12.32 2.22 7.64
C ILE A 79 11.27 1.87 6.58
N THR A 80 11.68 1.69 5.32
CA THR A 80 10.74 1.34 4.24
C THR A 80 10.08 -0.01 4.50
N LYS A 81 10.85 -0.99 4.99
CA LYS A 81 10.34 -2.31 5.38
C LYS A 81 9.38 -2.22 6.57
N PHE A 82 9.74 -1.47 7.60
CA PHE A 82 8.90 -1.26 8.78
C PHE A 82 7.56 -0.59 8.43
N LEU A 83 7.57 0.43 7.57
CA LEU A 83 6.35 1.11 7.11
C LEU A 83 5.47 0.16 6.29
N ARG A 84 6.08 -0.65 5.43
CA ARG A 84 5.40 -1.70 4.68
C ARG A 84 4.73 -2.69 5.64
N ASP A 85 5.50 -3.27 6.56
CA ASP A 85 5.01 -4.26 7.51
C ASP A 85 3.91 -3.69 8.42
N SER A 86 4.01 -2.42 8.81
CA SER A 86 2.97 -1.73 9.59
C SER A 86 1.69 -1.52 8.79
N THR A 87 1.80 -1.28 7.48
CA THR A 87 0.64 -1.15 6.59
C THR A 87 -0.03 -2.49 6.32
N TYR A 88 0.75 -3.53 5.97
CA TYR A 88 0.21 -4.86 5.68
C TYR A 88 -0.30 -5.61 6.92
N ARG A 89 0.10 -5.21 8.14
CA ARG A 89 -0.52 -5.70 9.39
C ARG A 89 -1.97 -5.28 9.56
N LEU A 90 -2.42 -4.25 8.83
CA LEU A 90 -3.81 -3.79 8.85
C LEU A 90 -4.71 -4.65 7.95
N ASP A 91 -4.13 -5.54 7.15
CA ASP A 91 -4.87 -6.44 6.27
C ASP A 91 -5.76 -7.41 7.09
N PRO A 92 -7.09 -7.39 6.89
CA PRO A 92 -8.00 -8.29 7.60
C PRO A 92 -7.78 -9.76 7.25
N SER A 93 -7.27 -10.08 6.05
CA SER A 93 -6.98 -11.46 5.63
C SER A 93 -5.78 -12.06 6.37
N ASN A 94 -4.83 -11.22 6.79
CA ASN A 94 -3.66 -11.62 7.57
C ASN A 94 -4.00 -11.86 9.06
N LYS A 95 -5.05 -11.21 9.59
CA LYS A 95 -5.53 -11.43 10.97
C LYS A 95 -6.09 -12.83 11.19
N ASN A 96 -6.68 -13.45 10.15
CA ASN A 96 -7.26 -14.80 10.25
C ASN A 96 -6.21 -15.93 10.32
N SER A 97 -4.93 -15.65 10.04
CA SER A 97 -3.85 -16.66 10.15
C SER A 97 -3.26 -16.79 11.56
N ILE A 98 -3.56 -15.86 12.47
CA ILE A 98 -2.97 -15.81 13.83
C ILE A 98 -3.95 -16.39 14.88
N LEU A 99 -5.17 -16.77 14.46
CA LEU A 99 -6.22 -17.31 15.33
C LEU A 99 -6.60 -18.77 15.04
N ASN A 100 -5.81 -19.51 14.25
CA ASN A 100 -5.95 -20.95 14.03
C ASN A 100 -4.65 -21.69 14.35
#